data_AF-A0A7S1LFD8-F1
#
_entry.id   AF-A0A7S1LFD8-F1
#
_cell.length_a   1.000
_cell.length_b   1.000
_cell.length_c   1.000
_cell.angle_alpha   90.00
_cell.angle_beta   90.00
_cell.angle_gamma   90.00
#
_symmetry.space_group_name_H-M   'P 1'
#
loop_
_entity.id
_entity.type
_entity.pdbx_description
1 polymer ?
#
loop_
_entity_poly.entity_id
_entity_poly.type
_entity_poly.pdbx_seq_one_letter_code
_entity_poly.pdbx_strand_id
1 'polypeptide(L)'
;GIGPQQCMSIAEHLYISGYLSYPRTESTAYPASFDLNAVLRDQQSSPNWGEHCKALLSGQRARPKSGVDMGDHPPITPMRYATPHDIPGDSWRIYEYVCRHFIASISPDCKLTKTKITIDLNGETFTLSGRIVEDPGWTVVLPNSAVKDEKVPDVRQG
;
A
#
# COMPACT_ATOMS: atom_id res chain seq x y z
N GLY A 1 -13.86 5.30 -8.85
CA GLY A 1 -15.02 6.17 -9.13
C GLY A 1 -14.65 7.56 -9.59
N ILE A 2 -13.45 7.76 -10.14
CA ILE A 2 -13.02 8.98 -10.84
C ILE A 2 -12.63 8.50 -12.23
N GLY A 3 -13.10 9.16 -13.29
CA GLY A 3 -12.80 8.74 -14.67
C GLY A 3 -11.31 8.90 -15.00
N PRO A 4 -10.73 8.10 -15.92
CA PRO A 4 -9.29 8.15 -16.22
C PRO A 4 -8.79 9.56 -16.60
N GLN A 5 -9.54 10.28 -17.44
CA GLN A 5 -9.17 11.64 -17.86
C GLN A 5 -9.21 12.63 -16.70
N GLN A 6 -10.25 12.58 -15.87
CA GLN A 6 -10.35 13.44 -14.69
C GLN A 6 -9.27 13.11 -13.66
N CYS A 7 -8.97 11.82 -13.44
CA CYS A 7 -7.90 11.38 -12.55
C CYS A 7 -6.56 11.94 -13.00
N MET A 8 -6.23 11.82 -14.29
CA MET A 8 -4.99 12.36 -14.85
C MET A 8 -4.91 13.89 -14.69
N SER A 9 -5.97 14.62 -15.02
CA SER A 9 -6.00 16.08 -14.88
C SER A 9 -5.80 16.54 -13.43
N ILE A 10 -6.39 15.84 -12.46
CA ILE A 10 -6.19 16.12 -11.03
C ILE A 10 -4.75 15.79 -10.60
N ALA A 11 -4.21 14.65 -11.03
CA ALA A 11 -2.84 14.27 -10.71
C ALA A 11 -1.82 15.27 -11.28
N GLU A 12 -2.04 15.77 -12.49
CA GLU A 12 -1.24 16.84 -13.10
C GLU A 12 -1.31 18.13 -12.28
N HIS A 13 -2.52 18.53 -11.84
CA HIS A 13 -2.68 19.70 -10.98
C HIS A 13 -1.94 19.54 -9.65
N LEU A 14 -2.00 18.36 -9.03
CA LEU A 14 -1.25 18.03 -7.81
C LEU A 14 0.27 18.08 -8.04
N TYR A 15 0.75 17.63 -9.19
CA TYR A 15 2.16 17.73 -9.60
C TYR A 15 2.60 19.18 -9.78
N ILE A 16 1.87 19.98 -10.56
CA ILE A 16 2.18 21.40 -10.78
C ILE A 16 2.17 22.17 -9.45
N SER A 17 1.28 21.78 -8.53
CA SER A 17 1.20 22.36 -7.19
C SER A 17 2.29 21.85 -6.23
N GLY A 18 3.12 20.89 -6.64
CA GLY A 18 4.23 20.33 -5.87
C GLY A 18 3.86 19.29 -4.81
N TYR A 19 2.65 18.72 -4.87
CA TYR A 19 2.20 17.68 -3.92
C TYR A 19 2.62 16.28 -4.33
N LEU A 20 2.71 15.99 -5.64
CA LEU A 20 3.10 14.69 -6.19
C LEU A 20 4.28 14.84 -7.16
N SER A 21 5.02 13.76 -7.38
CA SER A 21 5.94 13.66 -8.52
C SER A 21 5.17 13.55 -9.84
N TYR A 22 5.89 13.62 -10.97
CA TYR A 22 5.28 13.64 -12.30
C TYR A 22 4.41 12.40 -12.55
N PRO A 23 3.10 12.55 -12.88
CA PRO A 23 2.14 11.45 -12.81
C PRO A 23 2.06 10.62 -14.10
N ARG A 24 2.90 10.91 -15.10
CA ARG A 24 2.96 10.17 -16.37
C ARG A 24 4.29 9.43 -16.44
N THR A 25 4.30 8.25 -15.82
CA THR A 25 5.47 7.36 -15.80
C THR A 25 5.05 5.91 -15.87
N GLU A 26 5.88 5.09 -16.50
CA GLU A 26 5.75 3.63 -16.50
C GLU A 26 6.67 2.95 -15.49
N SER A 27 7.59 3.71 -14.87
CA SER A 27 8.52 3.19 -13.88
C SER A 27 7.82 2.84 -12.57
N THR A 28 8.19 1.69 -12.05
CA THR A 28 7.72 1.13 -10.77
C THR A 28 8.85 0.87 -9.79
N ALA A 29 10.12 1.00 -10.22
CA ALA A 29 11.29 0.93 -9.36
C ALA A 29 11.68 2.31 -8.81
N TYR A 30 11.93 2.40 -7.50
CA TYR A 30 12.59 3.59 -6.95
C TYR A 30 14.08 3.62 -7.33
N PRO A 31 14.61 4.76 -7.80
CA PRO A 31 16.05 4.93 -8.00
C PRO A 31 16.82 4.71 -6.69
N ALA A 32 18.05 4.19 -6.79
CA ALA A 32 18.89 3.97 -5.61
C ALA A 32 19.21 5.27 -4.82
N SER A 33 19.19 6.41 -5.50
CA SER A 33 19.39 7.75 -4.93
C SER A 33 18.15 8.35 -4.27
N PHE A 34 16.98 7.70 -4.37
CA PHE A 34 15.72 8.24 -3.88
C PHE A 34 15.65 8.17 -2.34
N ASP A 35 15.52 9.31 -1.66
CA ASP A 35 15.41 9.36 -0.19
C ASP A 35 13.97 9.05 0.27
N LEU A 36 13.70 7.76 0.40
CA LEU A 36 12.42 7.24 0.93
C LEU A 36 12.13 7.73 2.36
N ASN A 37 13.17 7.99 3.16
CA ASN A 37 12.99 8.46 4.53
C ASN A 37 12.56 9.92 4.57
N ALA A 38 13.04 10.76 3.65
CA ALA A 38 12.57 12.15 3.53
C ALA A 38 11.05 12.21 3.31
N VAL A 39 10.54 11.40 2.37
CA VAL A 39 9.10 11.33 2.10
C VAL A 39 8.32 10.86 3.35
N LEU A 40 8.82 9.86 4.07
CA LEU A 40 8.19 9.42 5.32
C LEU A 40 8.16 10.52 6.38
N ARG A 41 9.25 11.28 6.55
CA ARG A 41 9.35 12.38 7.52
C ARG A 41 8.29 13.44 7.26
N ASP A 42 8.11 13.84 6.01
CA ASP A 42 7.09 14.84 5.64
C ASP A 42 5.68 14.36 6.00
N GLN A 43 5.41 13.06 5.93
CA GLN A 43 4.08 12.49 6.19
C GLN A 43 3.80 12.17 7.67
N GLN A 44 4.74 12.37 8.59
CA GLN A 44 4.60 11.98 10.01
C GLN A 44 3.49 12.71 10.77
N SER A 45 3.10 13.89 10.29
CA SER A 45 2.05 14.72 10.92
C SER A 45 0.63 14.28 10.56
N SER A 46 0.47 13.32 9.65
CA SER A 46 -0.85 12.83 9.28
C SER A 46 -1.55 12.10 10.43
N PRO A 47 -2.79 12.44 10.79
CA PRO A 47 -3.56 11.67 11.77
C PRO A 47 -3.93 10.27 11.25
N ASN A 48 -3.86 10.04 9.94
CA ASN A 48 -4.35 8.84 9.29
C ASN A 48 -3.27 7.75 9.10
N TRP A 49 -2.00 8.15 9.03
CA TRP A 49 -0.87 7.25 8.76
C TRP A 49 0.45 7.69 9.41
N GLY A 50 0.48 8.84 10.10
CA GLY A 50 1.70 9.42 10.66
C GLY A 50 2.40 8.52 11.67
N GLU A 51 1.64 7.82 12.52
CA GLU A 51 2.19 6.81 13.45
C GLU A 51 2.87 5.66 12.71
N HIS A 52 2.30 5.20 11.60
CA HIS A 52 2.93 4.17 10.77
C HIS A 52 4.21 4.69 10.13
N CYS A 53 4.23 5.93 9.63
CA CYS A 53 5.46 6.56 9.13
C CYS A 53 6.56 6.61 10.20
N LYS A 54 6.21 6.97 11.45
CA LYS A 54 7.16 6.97 12.58
C LYS A 54 7.72 5.57 12.84
N ALA A 55 6.88 4.54 12.84
CA ALA A 55 7.30 3.15 13.04
C ALA A 55 8.24 2.67 11.93
N LEU A 56 7.96 3.01 10.67
CA LEU A 56 8.85 2.68 9.56
C LEU A 56 10.21 3.40 9.70
N LEU A 57 10.21 4.68 10.07
CA LEU A 57 11.43 5.46 10.32
C LEU A 57 12.25 4.93 11.51
N SER A 58 11.62 4.29 12.51
CA SER A 58 12.31 3.66 13.64
C SER A 58 12.88 2.27 13.33
N GLY A 59 12.93 1.87 12.05
CA GLY A 59 13.58 0.63 11.60
C GLY A 59 12.64 -0.49 11.19
N GLN A 60 11.32 -0.28 11.18
CA GLN A 60 10.36 -1.29 10.69
C GLN A 60 10.15 -1.23 9.17
N ARG A 61 10.83 -0.32 8.47
CA ARG A 61 10.73 -0.17 7.01
C ARG A 61 11.30 -1.39 6.27
N ALA A 62 10.53 -1.91 5.32
CA ALA A 62 11.01 -2.92 4.38
C ALA A 62 11.74 -2.27 3.21
N ARG A 63 12.60 -3.05 2.53
CA ARG A 63 13.08 -2.62 1.22
C ARG A 63 11.91 -2.60 0.24
N PRO A 64 11.76 -1.55 -0.60
CA PRO A 64 10.78 -1.59 -1.66
C PRO A 64 10.97 -2.83 -2.53
N LYS A 65 9.87 -3.41 -3.00
CA LYS A 65 9.93 -4.52 -3.95
C LYS A 65 10.62 -4.06 -5.24
N SER A 66 11.28 -4.99 -5.91
CA SER A 66 11.85 -4.72 -7.24
C SER A 66 10.74 -4.28 -8.20
N GLY A 67 11.02 -3.25 -8.99
CA GLY A 67 10.15 -2.79 -10.06
C GLY A 67 10.90 -2.72 -11.38
N VAL A 68 10.27 -2.08 -12.35
CA VAL A 68 10.86 -1.76 -13.65
C VAL A 68 11.25 -0.29 -13.66
N ASP A 69 12.46 0.01 -14.12
CA ASP A 69 12.92 1.36 -14.40
C ASP A 69 12.90 1.56 -15.93
N MET A 70 12.07 2.49 -16.40
CA MET A 70 11.92 2.81 -17.82
C MET A 70 12.80 4.00 -18.24
N GLY A 71 13.59 4.56 -17.33
CA GLY A 71 14.49 5.69 -17.61
C GLY A 71 13.78 7.02 -17.82
N ASP A 72 12.50 7.12 -17.45
CA ASP A 72 11.66 8.32 -17.58
C ASP A 72 11.66 9.13 -16.27
N HIS A 73 10.81 8.75 -15.32
CA HIS A 73 10.60 9.38 -14.03
C HIS A 73 10.47 8.31 -12.95
N PRO A 74 10.78 8.61 -11.67
CA PRO A 74 10.50 7.67 -10.59
C PRO A 74 8.99 7.41 -10.43
N PRO A 75 8.60 6.35 -9.71
CA PRO A 75 7.20 6.10 -9.37
C PRO A 75 6.51 7.32 -8.76
N ILE A 76 5.20 7.45 -9.00
CA ILE A 76 4.39 8.55 -8.48
C ILE A 76 4.45 8.53 -6.95
N THR A 77 4.98 9.59 -6.35
CA THR A 77 5.24 9.71 -4.90
C THR A 77 4.78 11.05 -4.35
N PRO A 78 4.39 11.11 -3.07
CA PRO A 78 4.10 12.38 -2.43
C PRO A 78 5.40 13.17 -2.21
N MET A 79 5.36 14.46 -2.52
CA MET A 79 6.50 15.37 -2.45
C MET A 79 6.34 16.44 -1.36
N ARG A 80 5.12 16.62 -0.84
CA ARG A 80 4.81 17.55 0.24
C ARG A 80 3.60 17.07 1.02
N TYR A 81 3.61 17.25 2.34
CA TYR A 81 2.43 16.99 3.17
C TYR A 81 1.27 17.91 2.81
N ALA A 82 0.06 17.38 2.92
CA ALA A 82 -1.19 18.09 2.72
C ALA A 82 -2.27 17.53 3.63
N THR A 83 -3.30 18.32 3.86
CA THR A 83 -4.52 17.93 4.57
C THR A 83 -5.74 18.00 3.63
N PRO A 84 -6.89 17.41 4.01
CA PRO A 84 -8.13 17.55 3.25
C PRO A 84 -8.58 19.02 3.07
N HIS A 85 -8.13 19.92 3.95
CA HIS A 85 -8.42 21.34 3.85
C HIS A 85 -7.60 22.01 2.73
N ASP A 86 -6.34 21.61 2.55
CA ASP A 86 -5.44 22.20 1.56
C ASP A 86 -5.81 21.81 0.11
N ILE A 87 -6.30 20.57 -0.07
CA ILE A 87 -6.59 20.00 -1.39
C ILE A 87 -7.92 19.23 -1.40
N PRO A 88 -9.07 19.89 -1.21
CA PRO A 88 -10.35 19.22 -0.95
C PRO A 88 -10.86 18.32 -2.09
N GLY A 89 -11.82 17.46 -1.75
CA GLY A 89 -12.57 16.65 -2.72
C GLY A 89 -11.73 15.56 -3.38
N ASP A 90 -11.87 15.41 -4.70
CA ASP A 90 -11.17 14.36 -5.46
C ASP A 90 -9.64 14.53 -5.48
N SER A 91 -9.15 15.77 -5.33
CA SER A 91 -7.71 16.03 -5.18
C SER A 91 -7.15 15.36 -3.92
N TRP A 92 -7.83 15.51 -2.78
CA TRP A 92 -7.48 14.83 -1.54
C TRP A 92 -7.54 13.32 -1.72
N ARG A 93 -8.62 12.80 -2.33
CA ARG A 93 -8.80 11.35 -2.51
C ARG A 93 -7.66 10.73 -3.33
N ILE A 94 -7.21 11.40 -4.39
CA ILE A 94 -6.08 10.94 -5.21
C ILE A 94 -4.76 11.07 -4.44
N TYR A 95 -4.51 12.21 -3.80
CA TYR A 95 -3.30 12.42 -3.00
C TYR A 95 -3.19 11.42 -1.84
N GLU A 96 -4.27 11.20 -1.09
CA GLU A 96 -4.36 10.23 0.01
C GLU A 96 -4.04 8.82 -0.49
N TYR A 97 -4.61 8.43 -1.63
CA TYR A 97 -4.32 7.13 -2.23
C TYR A 97 -2.84 6.97 -2.55
N VAL A 98 -2.23 7.97 -3.20
CA VAL A 98 -0.80 7.95 -3.53
C VAL A 98 0.06 7.89 -2.27
N CYS A 99 -0.26 8.65 -1.22
CA CYS A 99 0.45 8.61 0.06
C CYS A 99 0.40 7.23 0.70
N ARG A 100 -0.81 6.67 0.84
CA ARG A 100 -1.00 5.35 1.45
C ARG A 100 -0.31 4.25 0.64
N HIS A 101 -0.39 4.33 -0.69
CA HIS A 101 0.27 3.37 -1.57
C HIS A 101 1.79 3.45 -1.50
N PHE A 102 2.37 4.66 -1.43
CA PHE A 102 3.80 4.85 -1.17
C PHE A 102 4.22 4.24 0.17
N ILE A 103 3.49 4.55 1.26
CA ILE A 103 3.81 4.02 2.59
C ILE A 103 3.70 2.49 2.60
N ALA A 104 2.69 1.94 1.93
CA ALA A 104 2.50 0.50 1.78
C ALA A 104 3.66 -0.17 1.01
N SER A 105 4.18 0.46 -0.05
CA SER A 105 5.24 -0.11 -0.89
C SER A 105 6.58 -0.30 -0.16
N ILE A 106 6.77 0.41 0.95
CA ILE A 106 7.94 0.33 1.82
C ILE A 106 7.62 -0.21 3.23
N SER A 107 6.40 -0.69 3.42
CA SER A 107 5.99 -1.41 4.63
C SER A 107 6.31 -2.91 4.51
N PRO A 108 6.44 -3.63 5.64
CA PRO A 108 6.54 -5.08 5.62
C PRO A 108 5.36 -5.77 4.94
N ASP A 109 5.59 -6.97 4.41
CA ASP A 109 4.51 -7.82 3.88
C ASP A 109 3.54 -8.22 5.00
N CYS A 110 2.26 -8.34 4.65
CA CYS A 110 1.26 -8.98 5.50
C CYS A 110 1.60 -10.47 5.63
N LYS A 111 1.76 -10.94 6.87
CA LYS A 111 2.04 -12.34 7.21
C LYS A 111 0.77 -13.02 7.68
N LEU A 112 0.52 -14.20 7.14
CA LEU A 112 -0.66 -15.00 7.46
C LEU A 112 -0.32 -16.48 7.42
N THR A 113 -0.97 -17.25 8.27
CA THR A 113 -1.04 -18.71 8.16
C THR A 113 -2.22 -19.07 7.26
N LYS A 114 -2.03 -19.96 6.28
CA LYS A 114 -3.15 -20.60 5.55
C LYS A 114 -3.29 -22.05 5.99
N THR A 115 -4.52 -22.45 6.30
CA THR A 115 -4.85 -23.84 6.63
C THR A 115 -5.73 -24.39 5.51
N LYS A 116 -5.39 -25.56 4.97
CA LYS A 116 -6.21 -26.28 3.99
C LYS A 116 -6.52 -27.67 4.53
N ILE A 117 -7.81 -27.98 4.63
CA ILE A 117 -8.34 -29.28 4.99
C ILE A 117 -8.85 -29.93 3.71
N THR A 118 -8.40 -31.15 3.43
CA THR A 118 -8.87 -31.96 2.31
C THR A 118 -9.62 -33.16 2.86
N ILE A 119 -10.82 -33.42 2.36
CA ILE A 119 -11.69 -34.49 2.81
C ILE A 119 -11.98 -35.39 1.61
N ASP A 120 -11.71 -36.69 1.75
CA ASP A 120 -12.18 -37.70 0.81
C ASP A 120 -13.53 -38.23 1.28
N LEU A 121 -14.52 -38.22 0.39
CA LEU A 121 -15.82 -38.82 0.62
C LEU A 121 -16.10 -39.80 -0.51
N ASN A 122 -15.79 -41.07 -0.28
CA ASN A 122 -16.02 -42.16 -1.24
C ASN A 122 -15.31 -41.92 -2.59
N GLY A 123 -14.07 -41.44 -2.56
CA GLY A 123 -13.27 -41.12 -3.74
C GLY A 123 -13.48 -39.71 -4.31
N GLU A 124 -14.44 -38.95 -3.80
CA GLU A 124 -14.63 -37.53 -4.15
C GLU A 124 -13.87 -36.62 -3.19
N THR A 125 -13.10 -35.67 -3.73
CA THR A 125 -12.26 -34.77 -2.92
C THR A 125 -12.92 -33.41 -2.70
N PHE A 126 -13.12 -33.05 -1.44
CA PHE A 126 -13.57 -31.73 -1.00
C PHE A 126 -12.44 -30.98 -0.31
N THR A 127 -12.44 -29.65 -0.43
CA THR A 127 -11.45 -28.81 0.27
C THR A 127 -12.10 -27.66 1.01
N LEU A 128 -11.65 -27.42 2.23
CA LEU A 128 -11.96 -26.26 3.04
C LEU A 128 -10.64 -25.52 3.30
N SER A 129 -10.64 -24.19 3.17
CA SER A 129 -9.45 -23.37 3.43
C SER A 129 -9.79 -22.26 4.41
N GLY A 130 -8.83 -21.93 5.27
CA GLY A 130 -8.89 -20.80 6.18
C GLY A 130 -7.56 -20.06 6.21
N ARG A 131 -7.57 -18.91 6.87
CA ARG A 131 -6.38 -18.08 7.08
C ARG A 131 -6.46 -17.34 8.41
N ILE A 132 -5.30 -17.14 9.04
CA ILE A 132 -5.14 -16.30 10.23
C ILE A 132 -4.08 -15.24 9.92
N VAL A 133 -4.38 -13.97 10.18
CA VAL A 133 -3.41 -12.88 10.05
C VAL A 133 -2.50 -12.87 11.28
N GLU A 134 -1.20 -13.04 11.04
CA GLU A 134 -0.16 -12.98 12.09
C GLU A 134 0.36 -11.55 12.24
N ASP A 135 0.58 -10.87 11.11
CA ASP A 135 1.04 -9.49 11.03
C ASP A 135 0.36 -8.81 9.84
N PRO A 136 -0.41 -7.73 10.04
CA PRO A 136 -1.12 -7.06 8.94
C PRO A 136 -0.17 -6.36 7.96
N GLY A 137 1.07 -6.03 8.36
CA GLY A 137 2.06 -5.37 7.51
C GLY A 137 1.52 -4.12 6.81
N TRP A 138 1.76 -4.00 5.50
CA TRP A 138 1.30 -2.88 4.67
C TRP A 138 -0.23 -2.68 4.67
N THR A 139 -1.03 -3.71 4.99
CA THR A 139 -2.50 -3.61 4.91
C THR A 139 -3.07 -2.64 5.96
N VAL A 140 -2.32 -2.32 7.01
CA VAL A 140 -2.69 -1.30 8.02
C VAL A 140 -2.94 0.07 7.38
N VAL A 141 -2.11 0.45 6.39
CA VAL A 141 -2.21 1.77 5.75
C VAL A 141 -3.12 1.79 4.52
N LEU A 142 -3.54 0.61 4.04
CA LEU A 142 -4.51 0.42 2.96
C LEU A 142 -5.77 -0.31 3.48
N PRO A 143 -6.70 0.38 4.16
CA PRO A 143 -7.80 -0.26 4.87
C PRO A 143 -8.70 -1.16 4.00
N ASN A 144 -8.87 -0.81 2.72
CA ASN A 144 -9.65 -1.61 1.77
C ASN A 144 -8.98 -2.94 1.38
N SER A 145 -7.72 -3.13 1.77
CA SER A 145 -6.93 -4.34 1.55
C SER A 145 -6.71 -5.14 2.83
N ALA A 146 -7.36 -4.75 3.94
CA ALA A 146 -7.25 -5.47 5.21
C ALA A 146 -7.72 -6.92 5.06
N VAL A 147 -6.84 -7.86 5.42
CA VAL A 147 -7.16 -9.28 5.44
C VAL A 147 -7.84 -9.60 6.76
N LYS A 148 -8.96 -10.32 6.70
CA LYS A 148 -9.66 -10.83 7.88
C LYS A 148 -9.36 -12.31 8.07
N ASP A 149 -9.32 -12.71 9.34
CA ASP A 149 -9.28 -14.10 9.74
C ASP A 149 -10.48 -14.87 9.20
N GLU A 150 -10.21 -16.09 8.76
CA GLU A 150 -11.17 -17.07 8.31
C GLU A 150 -10.78 -18.40 8.96
N LYS A 151 -11.40 -18.71 10.09
CA LYS A 151 -11.06 -19.89 10.89
C LYS A 151 -11.65 -21.14 10.25
N VAL A 152 -10.90 -22.23 10.29
CA VAL A 152 -11.39 -23.58 10.02
C VAL A 152 -11.48 -24.38 11.32
N PRO A 153 -12.33 -25.41 11.39
CA PRO A 153 -12.35 -26.32 12.53
C PRO A 153 -10.97 -26.95 12.77
N ASP A 154 -10.66 -27.19 14.05
CA ASP A 154 -9.48 -27.97 14.42
C ASP A 154 -9.76 -29.45 14.13
N VAL A 155 -8.94 -30.05 13.28
CA VAL A 155 -9.07 -31.43 12.82
C VAL A 155 -7.70 -32.09 12.77
N ARG A 156 -7.66 -33.41 12.94
CA ARG A 156 -6.44 -34.21 12.78
C ARG A 156 -6.51 -35.00 11.49
N GLN A 157 -5.36 -35.25 10.90
CA GLN A 157 -5.24 -36.21 9.80
C GLN A 157 -5.49 -37.63 10.33
N GLY A 158 -6.39 -38.36 9.68
CA GLY A 158 -6.77 -39.73 10.07
C GLY A 158 -8.25 -39.99 9.84
#